data_AF-A0A225VA07-F1
#
_entry.id   AF-A0A225VA07-F1
#
_cell.length_a   1.000
_cell.length_b   1.000
_cell.length_c   1.000
_cell.angle_alpha   90.00
_cell.angle_beta   90.00
_cell.angle_gamma   90.00
#
_symmetry.space_group_name_H-M   'P 1'
#
loop_
_entity.id
_entity.type
_entity.pdbx_description
1 polymer ?
#
loop_
_entity_poly.entity_id
_entity_poly.type
_entity_poly.pdbx_seq_one_letter_code
_entity_poly.pdbx_strand_id
1 'polypeptide(L)' 'MDVSTAFLNGVLNEIIYMRQLLWFRSENRTLVCKLQKSLYGLKQAPRIWCQVLNAFFKT' A
#
# COMPACT_ATOMS: atom_id res chain seq x y z
N MET A 1 10.16 6.70 -15.42
CA MET A 1 9.49 6.48 -14.12
C MET A 1 9.56 4.98 -13.85
N ASP A 2 10.16 4.57 -12.74
CA ASP A 2 10.27 3.15 -12.41
C ASP A 2 8.90 2.61 -11.96
N VAL A 3 8.32 1.73 -12.79
CA VAL A 3 6.99 1.13 -12.59
C VAL A 3 6.97 0.19 -11.37
N SER A 4 8.12 -0.20 -10.83
CA SER A 4 8.17 -1.04 -9.62
C SER A 4 7.83 -0.23 -8.35
N THR A 5 8.27 1.03 -8.27
CA THR A 5 8.04 1.92 -7.10
C THR A 5 6.67 2.60 -7.10
N ALA A 6 6.03 2.62 -8.27
CA ALA A 6 4.68 3.10 -8.53
C ALA A 6 3.64 2.59 -7.52
N PHE A 7 3.67 1.28 -7.26
CA PHE A 7 2.72 0.62 -6.36
C PHE A 7 2.99 0.89 -4.89
N LEU A 8 4.17 1.39 -4.53
CA LEU A 8 4.56 1.65 -3.14
C LEU A 8 4.19 3.07 -2.68
N ASN A 9 3.84 3.96 -3.61
CA ASN A 9 3.52 5.37 -3.31
C ASN A 9 2.05 5.74 -3.52
N GLY A 10 1.21 4.76 -3.87
CA GLY A 10 -0.23 4.97 -3.98
C GLY A 10 -0.88 5.27 -2.64
N VAL A 11 -1.70 6.32 -2.60
CA VAL A 11 -2.54 6.65 -1.43
C VAL A 11 -3.64 5.61 -1.31
N LEU A 12 -3.77 5.01 -0.12
CA LEU A 12 -4.86 4.08 0.18
C LEU A 12 -6.11 4.87 0.57
N ASN A 13 -7.16 4.78 -0.24
CA ASN A 13 -8.48 5.33 0.12
C ASN A 13 -9.19 4.48 1.19
N GLU A 14 -8.76 3.22 1.35
CA GLU A 14 -9.35 2.26 2.26
C GLU A 14 -8.39 1.95 3.41
N ILE A 15 -8.93 1.68 4.59
CA ILE A 15 -8.13 1.27 5.73
C ILE A 15 -7.85 -0.22 5.62
N ILE A 16 -6.57 -0.57 5.47
CA ILE A 16 -6.14 -1.95 5.32
C ILE A 16 -5.20 -2.32 6.46
N TYR A 17 -5.55 -3.42 7.11
CA TYR A 17 -4.74 -4.03 8.14
C TYR A 17 -4.10 -5.30 7.61
N MET A 18 -2.85 -5.55 8.01
CA MET A 18 -2.15 -6.79 7.73
C MET A 18 -1.69 -7.43 9.03
N ARG A 19 -1.58 -8.76 9.02
CA ARG A 19 -0.96 -9.48 10.13
C ARG A 19 0.49 -8.99 10.29
N GLN A 20 0.88 -8.77 11.54
CA GLN A 20 2.25 -8.43 11.87
C GLN A 20 3.20 -9.58 11.48
N LEU A 21 4.40 -9.22 11.01
CA LEU A 21 5.40 -10.19 10.58
C LEU A 21 5.98 -10.91 11.79
N LEU A 22 6.38 -12.18 11.62
CA LEU A 22 6.94 -13.02 12.69
C LEU A 22 8.19 -12.39 13.33
N TRP A 23 8.96 -11.65 12.54
CA TRP A 23 10.21 -10.99 12.96
C TRP A 23 9.98 -9.66 13.69
N PHE A 24 8.74 -9.17 13.74
CA PHE A 24 8.43 -7.93 14.43
C PHE A 24 8.34 -8.22 15.93
N ARG A 25 9.32 -7.71 16.70
CA ARG A 25 9.32 -7.79 18.16
C ARG A 25 8.25 -6.86 18.73
N SER A 26 7.02 -7.35 18.80
CA SER A 26 5.95 -6.78 19.62
C SER A 26 5.73 -7.69 20.82
N GLU A 27 5.75 -7.15 22.03
CA GLU A 27 5.28 -7.84 23.23
C GLU A 27 3.79 -8.22 23.11
N ASN A 28 3.02 -7.44 22.35
CA ASN A 28 1.60 -7.66 22.17
C ASN A 28 1.31 -8.31 20.80
N ARG A 29 1.01 -9.62 20.84
CA ARG A 29 0.67 -10.44 19.65
C ARG A 29 -0.71 -10.16 19.06
N THR A 30 -1.53 -9.33 19.71
CA THR A 30 -2.87 -8.96 19.23
C THR A 30 -2.85 -7.77 18.28
N LEU A 31 -1.71 -7.10 18.11
CA LEU A 31 -1.58 -5.94 17.25
C LEU A 31 -1.55 -6.32 15.76
N VAL A 32 -2.13 -5.46 14.94
CA VAL A 32 -2.14 -5.56 13.47
C VAL A 32 -1.47 -4.32 12.88
N CYS A 33 -0.83 -4.48 11.72
CA CYS A 33 -0.18 -3.36 11.04
C CYS A 33 -1.20 -2.63 10.17
N LYS A 34 -1.39 -1.33 10.37
CA LYS A 34 -2.16 -0.48 9.46
C LYS A 34 -1.26 -0.01 8.32
N LEU A 35 -1.64 -0.31 7.08
CA LEU A 35 -0.91 0.15 5.90
C LEU A 35 -1.19 1.64 5.66
N GLN A 36 -0.13 2.43 5.51
CA GLN A 36 -0.19 3.86 5.20
C GLN A 36 -0.13 4.14 3.69
N LYS A 37 0.48 3.22 2.94
CA LYS A 37 0.63 3.28 1.48
C LYS A 37 0.30 1.93 0.88
N SER A 38 -0.07 1.92 -0.41
CA SER A 38 -0.27 0.66 -1.11
C SER A 38 1.02 -0.15 -1.12
N LEU A 39 0.89 -1.47 -0.99
CA LEU A 39 1.97 -2.42 -1.10
C LEU A 39 1.80 -3.22 -2.40
N TYR A 40 2.90 -3.73 -2.93
CA TYR A 40 2.84 -4.67 -4.05
C TYR A 40 2.02 -5.92 -3.67
N GLY A 41 1.27 -6.47 -4.63
CA GLY A 41 0.42 -7.64 -4.42
C GLY A 41 -0.94 -7.37 -3.77
N LEU A 42 -1.22 -6.12 -3.36
CA LEU A 42 -2.56 -5.75 -2.95
C LEU A 42 -3.50 -5.63 -4.17
N LYS A 43 -4.72 -6.19 -4.05
CA LYS A 43 -5.72 -6.17 -5.13
C LYS A 43 -6.06 -4.77 -5.64
N GLN A 44 -6.01 -3.77 -4.76
CA GLN A 44 -6.30 -2.38 -5.09
C GLN A 44 -5.07 -1.59 -5.58
N ALA A 45 -3.85 -2.11 -5.46
CA ALA A 45 -2.63 -1.42 -5.92
C ALA A 45 -2.67 -1.05 -7.43
N PRO A 46 -3.14 -1.91 -8.35
CA PRO A 46 -3.32 -1.55 -9.76
C PRO A 46 -4.29 -0.40 -9.99
N ARG A 47 -5.40 -0.36 -9.24
CA ARG A 47 -6.41 0.70 -9.35
C ARG A 47 -5.86 2.04 -8.89
N ILE A 48 -5.19 2.05 -7.74
CA ILE A 48 -4.59 3.27 -7.17
C ILE A 48 -3.51 3.79 -8.13
N TRP A 49 -2.69 2.91 -8.69
CA TRP A 49 -1.69 3.31 -9.67
C TRP A 49 -2.30 3.92 -10.93
N CYS A 50 -3.36 3.30 -11.47
CA CYS A 50 -4.11 3.86 -12.61
C CYS A 50 -4.66 5.27 -12.31
N GLN A 51 -5.15 5.51 -11.09
CA GLN A 51 -5.60 6.84 -10.67
C GLN A 51 -4.45 7.86 -10.63
N VAL A 52 -3.30 7.48 -10.07
CA VAL A 52 -2.10 8.35 -10.02
C VAL A 52 -1.61 8.68 -11.43
N LEU A 53 -1.53 7.69 -12.32
CA LEU A 53 -1.16 7.90 -13.72
C LEU A 53 -2.14 8.82 -14.44
N ASN A 54 -3.45 8.58 -14.30
CA ASN A 54 -4.48 9.42 -14.91
C ASN A 54 -4.40 10.86 -14.39
N ALA A 55 -4.10 11.08 -13.10
CA ALA A 55 -3.91 12.42 -12.56
C ALA A 55 -2.65 13.08 -13.14
N PHE A 56 -1.56 12.33 -13.30
CA PHE A 56 -0.31 12.83 -13.86
C PHE A 56 -0.46 13.28 -15.33
N PHE A 57 -1.12 12.47 -16.16
CA PHE A 57 -1.33 12.76 -17.59
C PHE A 57 -2.47 13.75 -17.89
N LYS A 58 -3.33 14.06 -16.92
CA LYS A 58 -4.38 15.09 -17.05
C LYS A 58 -3.87 16.52 -16.80
N THR A 59 -2.56 16.71 -16.78
CA THR A 59 -1.87 18.00 -16.70
C THR A 59 -1.44 18.42 -18.10
#